data_AF-A0A7L2RWL7-F1
#
_entry.id   AF-A0A7L2RWL7-F1
#
_cell.length_a   1.000
_cell.length_b   1.000
_cell.length_c   1.000
_cell.angle_alpha   90.00
_cell.angle_beta   90.00
_cell.angle_gamma   90.00
#
_symmetry.space_group_name_H-M   'P 1'
#
loop_
_entity.id
_entity.type
_entity.pdbx_description
1 polymer ?
#
loop_
_entity_poly.entity_id
_entity_poly.type
_entity_poly.pdbx_seq_one_letter_code
_entity_poly.pdbx_strand_id
1 'polypeptide(L)'
;ISVAVGWLVSQCPDSLELCSQTLQEYIEDGVDGEFGKRFYHDWKERRLAGLPSQEPGVIIELYNSVLQFLSEVASSEHLCDLSWPVTEFSEPGGNKLLPHLQWNLPDHLAWLKKAVLSFQIPYLDLPPLGAPWRPVCHMIFQYVSQIASSSHTQPLIQSQVENLLSKTYQKWKKRTTGNSDEDGPSVDEIPWDCILAVCIDHKLRDWKPPKLPVAPEAVSKDGQIRVYFFKEHLKNYTLPFSWDQARLRTQEEIRQGHQR
;
A
#
# COMPACT_ATOMS: atom_id res chain seq x y z
N ILE A 1 -36.59 -24.22 -22.91
CA ILE A 1 -36.30 -22.76 -22.91
C ILE A 1 -37.05 -22.17 -24.10
N SER A 2 -37.88 -21.13 -23.89
CA SER A 2 -38.65 -20.49 -24.97
C SER A 2 -37.71 -19.87 -26.03
N VAL A 3 -38.09 -19.88 -27.31
CA VAL A 3 -37.31 -19.30 -28.42
C VAL A 3 -36.92 -17.85 -28.14
N ALA A 4 -37.81 -17.08 -27.49
CA ALA A 4 -37.54 -15.70 -27.08
C ALA A 4 -36.44 -15.59 -26.02
N VAL A 5 -36.42 -16.51 -25.04
CA VAL A 5 -35.37 -16.56 -24.01
C VAL A 5 -34.05 -17.01 -24.62
N GLY A 6 -34.07 -17.98 -25.54
CA GLY A 6 -32.88 -18.40 -26.29
C GLY A 6 -32.29 -17.28 -27.15
N TRP A 7 -33.15 -16.50 -27.82
CA TRP A 7 -32.73 -15.32 -28.58
C TRP A 7 -32.13 -14.24 -27.67
N LEU A 8 -32.77 -13.91 -26.55
CA LEU A 8 -32.25 -12.96 -25.57
C LEU A 8 -30.87 -13.35 -25.03
N VAL A 9 -30.68 -14.63 -24.68
CA VAL A 9 -29.37 -15.13 -24.24
C VAL A 9 -28.32 -15.00 -25.35
N SER A 10 -28.69 -15.25 -26.61
CA SER A 10 -27.78 -15.09 -27.76
C SER A 10 -27.43 -13.63 -28.11
N GLN A 11 -28.22 -12.67 -27.63
CA GLN A 11 -27.98 -11.23 -27.79
C GLN A 11 -27.40 -10.58 -26.54
N CYS A 12 -27.15 -11.36 -25.47
CA CYS A 12 -26.53 -10.82 -24.28
C CYS A 12 -25.08 -10.46 -24.61
N PRO A 13 -24.65 -9.20 -24.40
CA PRO A 13 -23.23 -8.87 -24.49
C PRO A 13 -22.44 -9.72 -23.50
N ASP A 14 -21.15 -9.93 -23.81
CA ASP A 14 -20.23 -10.62 -22.91
C ASP A 14 -20.36 -10.02 -21.50
N SER A 15 -20.46 -10.88 -20.49
CA SER A 15 -20.64 -10.43 -19.11
C SER A 15 -19.45 -9.53 -18.73
N LEU A 16 -19.74 -8.27 -18.40
CA LEU A 16 -18.76 -7.38 -17.82
C LEU A 16 -18.16 -8.06 -16.59
N GLU A 17 -16.84 -8.32 -16.57
CA GLU A 17 -16.14 -8.90 -15.42
C GLU A 17 -15.99 -7.86 -14.30
N LEU A 18 -17.12 -7.42 -13.75
CA LEU A 18 -17.18 -6.57 -12.57
C LEU A 18 -16.88 -7.43 -11.34
N CYS A 19 -15.80 -7.11 -10.65
CA CYS A 19 -15.44 -7.72 -9.38
C CYS A 19 -16.03 -6.91 -8.21
N SER A 20 -16.21 -7.57 -7.08
CA SER A 20 -16.65 -6.95 -5.82
C SER A 20 -15.78 -7.44 -4.67
N GLN A 21 -15.20 -6.51 -3.93
CA GLN A 21 -14.40 -6.76 -2.73
C GLN A 21 -14.78 -5.75 -1.66
N THR A 22 -14.53 -6.06 -0.39
CA THR A 22 -14.51 -4.99 0.63
C THR A 22 -13.33 -4.06 0.36
N LEU A 23 -13.40 -2.80 0.80
CA LEU A 23 -12.31 -1.84 0.64
C LEU A 23 -11.01 -2.36 1.23
N GLN A 24 -11.07 -3.04 2.37
CA GLN A 24 -9.88 -3.62 2.98
C GLN A 24 -9.28 -4.74 2.13
N GLU A 25 -10.09 -5.73 1.70
CA GLU A 25 -9.63 -6.81 0.81
C GLU A 25 -9.05 -6.26 -0.50
N TYR A 26 -9.71 -5.25 -1.10
CA TYR A 26 -9.25 -4.61 -2.33
C TYR A 26 -7.86 -3.99 -2.20
N ILE A 27 -7.60 -3.31 -1.08
CA ILE A 27 -6.29 -2.71 -0.81
C ILE A 27 -5.25 -3.78 -0.50
N GLU A 28 -5.57 -4.74 0.36
CA GLU A 28 -4.64 -5.81 0.76
C GLU A 28 -4.22 -6.66 -0.46
N ASP A 29 -5.17 -7.09 -1.29
CA ASP A 29 -4.90 -7.88 -2.50
C ASP A 29 -4.10 -7.08 -3.54
N GLY A 30 -4.45 -5.80 -3.75
CA GLY A 30 -3.75 -4.94 -4.68
C GLY A 30 -2.32 -4.62 -4.24
N VAL A 31 -2.13 -4.35 -2.94
CA VAL A 31 -0.80 -4.10 -2.35
C VAL A 31 0.05 -5.37 -2.34
N ASP A 32 -0.48 -6.53 -1.97
CA ASP A 32 0.27 -7.80 -2.06
C ASP A 32 0.66 -8.13 -3.50
N GLY A 33 -0.29 -7.96 -4.42
CA GLY A 33 -0.12 -8.22 -5.85
C GLY A 33 0.97 -7.36 -6.50
N GLU A 34 0.92 -6.05 -6.28
CA GLU A 34 1.80 -5.11 -7.00
C GLU A 34 3.01 -4.62 -6.20
N PHE A 35 2.87 -4.41 -4.88
CA PHE A 35 3.98 -3.98 -4.02
C PHE A 35 4.69 -5.18 -3.38
N GLY A 36 3.95 -6.04 -2.68
CA GLY A 36 4.49 -7.09 -1.80
C GLY A 36 5.47 -8.01 -2.51
N LYS A 37 5.05 -8.61 -3.62
CA LYS A 37 5.91 -9.52 -4.41
C LYS A 37 7.23 -8.88 -4.83
N ARG A 38 7.20 -7.61 -5.27
CA ARG A 38 8.38 -6.90 -5.78
C ARG A 38 9.31 -6.47 -4.64
N PHE A 39 8.73 -5.91 -3.59
CA PHE A 39 9.44 -5.48 -2.40
C PHE A 39 10.16 -6.65 -1.71
N TYR A 40 9.45 -7.74 -1.41
CA TYR A 40 10.06 -8.88 -0.72
C TYR A 40 11.09 -9.62 -1.59
N HIS A 41 10.92 -9.60 -2.91
CA HIS A 41 11.92 -10.12 -3.84
C HIS A 41 13.22 -9.31 -3.79
N ASP A 42 13.14 -7.98 -3.96
CA ASP A 42 14.30 -7.08 -3.88
C ASP A 42 15.00 -7.19 -2.51
N TRP A 43 14.23 -7.14 -1.43
CA TRP A 43 14.73 -7.26 -0.07
C TRP A 43 15.50 -8.57 0.15
N LYS A 44 14.98 -9.70 -0.34
CA LYS A 44 15.63 -11.00 -0.23
C LYS A 44 16.95 -11.04 -1.00
N GLU A 45 16.98 -10.53 -2.24
CA GLU A 45 18.19 -10.49 -3.04
C GLU A 45 19.28 -9.62 -2.41
N ARG A 46 18.93 -8.39 -2.01
CA ARG A 46 19.86 -7.46 -1.36
C ARG A 46 20.44 -8.07 -0.10
N ARG A 47 19.59 -8.69 0.73
CA ARG A 47 20.01 -9.36 1.97
C ARG A 47 20.94 -10.55 1.71
N LEU A 48 20.68 -11.36 0.68
CA LEU A 48 21.55 -12.49 0.32
C LEU A 48 22.92 -12.03 -0.19
N ALA A 49 22.96 -10.88 -0.89
CA ALA A 49 24.18 -10.27 -1.37
C ALA A 49 24.91 -9.40 -0.33
N GLY A 50 24.36 -9.26 0.89
CA GLY A 50 24.93 -8.42 1.94
C GLY A 50 24.87 -6.91 1.64
N LEU A 51 23.97 -6.49 0.75
CA LEU A 51 23.75 -5.09 0.40
C LEU A 51 22.94 -4.38 1.51
N PRO A 52 23.11 -3.06 1.69
CA PRO A 52 22.29 -2.28 2.61
C PRO A 52 20.83 -2.25 2.18
N SER A 53 19.95 -1.78 3.07
CA SER A 53 18.52 -1.62 2.77
C SER A 53 18.31 -0.79 1.51
N GLN A 54 17.17 -0.98 0.82
CA GLN A 54 16.83 -0.12 -0.30
C GLN A 54 16.55 1.32 0.18
N GLU A 55 16.72 2.30 -0.71
CA GLU A 55 16.42 3.69 -0.39
C GLU A 55 14.95 3.86 0.03
N PRO A 56 14.65 4.49 1.18
CA PRO A 56 13.28 4.69 1.65
C PRO A 56 12.35 5.36 0.64
N GLY A 57 12.84 6.37 -0.07
CA GLY A 57 12.05 7.11 -1.06
C GLY A 57 11.52 6.20 -2.17
N VAL A 58 12.36 5.27 -2.64
CA VAL A 58 12.03 4.30 -3.68
C VAL A 58 10.95 3.31 -3.21
N ILE A 59 11.05 2.83 -1.96
CA ILE A 59 10.05 1.92 -1.38
C ILE A 59 8.70 2.65 -1.19
N ILE A 60 8.74 3.87 -0.65
CA ILE A 60 7.54 4.70 -0.43
C ILE A 60 6.87 5.02 -1.77
N GLU A 61 7.63 5.38 -2.79
CA GLU A 61 7.11 5.66 -4.13
C GLU A 61 6.46 4.42 -4.75
N LEU A 62 7.10 3.25 -4.67
CA LEU A 62 6.49 1.99 -5.12
C LEU A 62 5.14 1.76 -4.44
N TYR A 63 5.09 1.79 -3.10
CA TYR A 63 3.85 1.59 -2.34
C TYR A 63 2.77 2.62 -2.69
N ASN A 64 3.11 3.91 -2.68
CA ASN A 64 2.15 4.99 -2.94
C ASN A 64 1.66 4.99 -4.39
N SER A 65 2.49 4.56 -5.36
CA SER A 65 2.09 4.43 -6.77
C SER A 65 1.06 3.31 -6.97
N VAL A 66 1.17 2.19 -6.23
CA VAL A 66 0.15 1.13 -6.23
C VAL A 66 -1.18 1.67 -5.71
N LEU A 67 -1.17 2.41 -4.60
CA LEU A 67 -2.39 3.03 -4.08
C LEU A 67 -2.98 4.08 -5.03
N GLN A 68 -2.14 4.86 -5.70
CA GLN A 68 -2.58 5.80 -6.73
C GLN A 68 -3.31 5.05 -7.85
N PHE A 69 -2.70 4.00 -8.39
CA PHE A 69 -3.29 3.15 -9.41
C PHE A 69 -4.61 2.50 -8.95
N LEU A 70 -4.63 1.88 -7.77
CA LEU A 70 -5.83 1.27 -7.22
C LEU A 70 -6.95 2.30 -7.03
N SER A 71 -6.60 3.56 -6.71
CA SER A 71 -7.59 4.63 -6.58
C SER A 71 -8.23 4.98 -7.92
N GLU A 72 -7.46 4.95 -9.01
CA GLU A 72 -7.93 5.23 -10.36
C GLU A 72 -8.83 4.09 -10.87
N VAL A 73 -8.47 2.85 -10.59
CA VAL A 73 -9.30 1.67 -10.93
C VAL A 73 -10.62 1.69 -10.15
N ALA A 74 -10.58 1.96 -8.85
CA ALA A 74 -11.77 2.00 -7.98
C ALA A 74 -12.70 3.19 -8.26
N SER A 75 -12.19 4.25 -8.90
CA SER A 75 -12.94 5.47 -9.23
C SER A 75 -13.06 5.70 -10.73
N SER A 76 -12.92 4.65 -11.53
CA SER A 76 -12.97 4.69 -12.99
C SER A 76 -14.26 5.31 -13.49
N GLU A 77 -14.18 6.32 -14.35
CA GLU A 77 -15.35 6.98 -14.96
C GLU A 77 -16.22 6.01 -15.78
N HIS A 78 -15.62 4.95 -16.34
CA HIS A 78 -16.36 3.88 -17.03
C HIS A 78 -17.42 3.18 -16.14
N LEU A 79 -17.32 3.29 -14.81
CA LEU A 79 -18.34 2.74 -13.91
C LEU A 79 -19.65 3.55 -13.99
N CYS A 80 -19.57 4.85 -14.31
CA CYS A 80 -20.74 5.71 -14.50
C CYS A 80 -21.61 5.30 -15.68
N ASP A 81 -21.02 4.62 -16.68
CA ASP A 81 -21.73 4.14 -17.87
C ASP A 81 -22.62 2.92 -17.57
N LEU A 82 -22.48 2.32 -16.39
CA LEU A 82 -23.26 1.15 -15.98
C LEU A 82 -24.64 1.56 -15.45
N SER A 83 -25.69 0.99 -16.05
CA SER A 83 -27.09 1.23 -15.65
C SER A 83 -27.59 0.28 -14.54
N TRP A 84 -26.69 -0.46 -13.90
CA TRP A 84 -26.95 -1.37 -12.77
C TRP A 84 -26.70 -0.62 -11.44
N PRO A 85 -27.41 -0.86 -10.32
CA PRO A 85 -28.37 -1.93 -10.06
C PRO A 85 -29.84 -1.59 -10.23
N VAL A 86 -30.63 -2.64 -10.48
CA VAL A 86 -32.08 -2.60 -10.41
C VAL A 86 -32.50 -2.34 -8.96
N THR A 87 -33.36 -1.35 -8.76
CA THR A 87 -33.69 -0.79 -7.44
C THR A 87 -34.23 -1.82 -6.46
N GLU A 88 -35.03 -2.75 -6.94
CA GLU A 88 -35.79 -3.75 -6.19
C GLU A 88 -34.90 -4.84 -5.59
N PHE A 89 -33.68 -5.00 -6.10
CA PHE A 89 -32.73 -6.01 -5.65
C PHE A 89 -31.51 -5.40 -4.94
N SER A 90 -31.47 -4.08 -4.79
CA SER A 90 -30.37 -3.37 -4.16
C SER A 90 -30.54 -3.35 -2.64
N GLU A 91 -29.49 -3.68 -1.92
CA GLU A 91 -29.46 -3.63 -0.46
C GLU A 91 -28.47 -2.55 0.02
N PRO A 92 -28.71 -1.94 1.20
CA PRO A 92 -27.72 -1.05 1.82
C PRO A 92 -26.38 -1.75 2.01
N GLY A 93 -25.29 -1.07 1.64
CA GLY A 93 -23.92 -1.57 1.59
C GLY A 93 -23.58 -2.39 0.33
N GLY A 94 -24.59 -2.85 -0.41
CA GLY A 94 -24.43 -3.79 -1.51
C GLY A 94 -23.88 -5.15 -1.06
N ASN A 95 -23.73 -6.05 -2.02
CA ASN A 95 -23.21 -7.40 -1.81
C ASN A 95 -22.29 -7.80 -3.00
N LYS A 96 -21.77 -9.03 -2.97
CA LYS A 96 -20.82 -9.49 -4.00
C LYS A 96 -21.38 -9.48 -5.43
N LEU A 97 -22.70 -9.54 -5.58
CA LEU A 97 -23.40 -9.62 -6.86
C LEU A 97 -24.01 -8.28 -7.28
N LEU A 98 -24.55 -7.53 -6.31
CA LEU A 98 -25.32 -6.31 -6.55
C LEU A 98 -24.78 -5.16 -5.70
N PRO A 99 -24.38 -4.04 -6.32
CA PRO A 99 -24.03 -2.84 -5.59
C PRO A 99 -25.24 -2.16 -4.92
N HIS A 100 -24.94 -1.18 -4.06
CA HIS A 100 -25.95 -0.24 -3.56
C HIS A 100 -26.32 0.79 -4.64
N LEU A 101 -27.42 1.52 -4.47
CA LEU A 101 -27.97 2.40 -5.52
C LEU A 101 -27.05 3.54 -5.97
N GLN A 102 -26.13 3.98 -5.12
CA GLN A 102 -25.30 5.16 -5.36
C GLN A 102 -23.85 4.82 -5.71
N TRP A 103 -23.57 3.54 -5.98
CA TRP A 103 -22.21 2.99 -6.04
C TRP A 103 -21.36 3.54 -7.20
N ASN A 104 -21.98 3.97 -8.29
CA ASN A 104 -21.29 4.54 -9.45
C ASN A 104 -21.61 6.02 -9.64
N LEU A 105 -22.19 6.68 -8.63
CA LEU A 105 -22.33 8.13 -8.66
C LEU A 105 -20.96 8.81 -8.51
N PRO A 106 -20.71 9.91 -9.23
CA PRO A 106 -19.42 10.62 -9.17
C PRO A 106 -18.96 10.96 -7.74
N ASP A 107 -19.88 11.32 -6.86
CA ASP A 107 -19.56 11.63 -5.46
C ASP A 107 -19.04 10.41 -4.69
N HIS A 108 -19.62 9.23 -4.93
CA HIS A 108 -19.17 7.99 -4.31
C HIS A 108 -17.81 7.56 -4.86
N LEU A 109 -17.61 7.64 -6.18
CA LEU A 109 -16.33 7.34 -6.81
C LEU A 109 -15.22 8.30 -6.33
N ALA A 110 -15.52 9.59 -6.18
CA ALA A 110 -14.59 10.57 -5.61
C ALA A 110 -14.27 10.28 -4.14
N TRP A 111 -15.24 9.80 -3.37
CA TRP A 111 -15.02 9.33 -2.01
C TRP A 111 -14.11 8.09 -1.98
N LEU A 112 -14.38 7.09 -2.82
CA LEU A 112 -13.56 5.88 -2.94
C LEU A 112 -12.12 6.23 -3.31
N LYS A 113 -11.91 7.11 -4.28
CA LYS A 113 -10.58 7.60 -4.64
C LYS A 113 -9.82 8.13 -3.43
N LYS A 114 -10.46 9.00 -2.64
CA LYS A 114 -9.86 9.59 -1.43
C LYS A 114 -9.66 8.56 -0.32
N ALA A 115 -10.57 7.60 -0.19
CA ALA A 115 -10.44 6.52 0.78
C ALA A 115 -9.23 5.64 0.46
N VAL A 116 -9.06 5.22 -0.79
CA VAL A 116 -7.88 4.46 -1.24
C VAL A 116 -6.59 5.27 -1.03
N LEU A 117 -6.56 6.54 -1.46
CA LEU A 117 -5.37 7.38 -1.31
C LEU A 117 -5.00 7.66 0.16
N SER A 118 -5.95 7.60 1.08
CA SER A 118 -5.65 7.80 2.51
C SER A 118 -4.85 6.67 3.17
N PHE A 119 -4.64 5.54 2.46
CA PHE A 119 -3.69 4.49 2.85
C PHE A 119 -2.23 4.86 2.53
N GLN A 120 -1.98 5.93 1.77
CA GLN A 120 -0.62 6.35 1.46
C GLN A 120 0.13 6.75 2.74
N ILE A 121 1.44 6.54 2.71
CA ILE A 121 2.35 6.98 3.76
C ILE A 121 3.12 8.22 3.28
N PRO A 122 3.47 9.16 4.18
CA PRO A 122 4.20 10.36 3.79
C PRO A 122 5.58 10.00 3.22
N TYR A 123 6.11 10.85 2.34
CA TYR A 123 7.51 10.75 1.94
C TYR A 123 8.43 11.05 3.13
N LEU A 124 9.57 10.37 3.17
CA LEU A 124 10.58 10.54 4.20
C LEU A 124 11.75 11.35 3.65
N ASP A 125 12.07 12.47 4.30
CA ASP A 125 13.31 13.18 4.06
C ASP A 125 14.48 12.40 4.67
N LEU A 126 15.45 12.00 3.85
CA LEU A 126 16.58 11.22 4.30
C LEU A 126 17.55 12.06 5.14
N PRO A 127 18.11 11.49 6.22
CA PRO A 127 19.12 12.18 7.00
C PRO A 127 20.41 12.31 6.17
N PRO A 128 21.17 13.41 6.32
CA PRO A 128 22.46 13.56 5.65
C PRO A 128 23.42 12.41 5.96
N LEU A 129 24.29 12.09 4.99
CA LEU A 129 25.37 11.12 5.20
C LEU A 129 26.24 11.57 6.38
N GLY A 130 26.42 10.69 7.37
CA GLY A 130 27.17 10.99 8.61
C GLY A 130 26.37 11.70 9.71
N ALA A 131 25.04 11.80 9.57
CA ALA A 131 24.20 12.33 10.65
C ALA A 131 24.34 11.49 11.94
N PRO A 132 24.40 12.12 13.13
CA PRO A 132 24.54 11.38 14.38
C PRO A 132 23.33 10.48 14.67
N TRP A 133 23.58 9.30 15.24
CA TRP A 133 22.57 8.25 15.44
C TRP A 133 21.33 8.69 16.24
N ARG A 134 21.53 9.47 17.31
CA ARG A 134 20.42 9.93 18.18
C ARG A 134 19.43 10.86 17.43
N PRO A 135 19.89 11.94 16.76
CA PRO A 135 19.06 12.72 15.84
C PRO A 135 18.33 11.87 14.80
N VAL A 136 19.01 10.89 14.19
CA VAL A 136 18.38 10.03 13.17
C VAL A 136 17.27 9.17 13.78
N CYS A 137 17.48 8.56 14.95
CA CYS A 137 16.43 7.86 15.69
C CYS A 137 15.23 8.77 15.96
N HIS A 138 15.47 10.00 16.41
CA HIS A 138 14.41 10.96 16.68
C HIS A 138 13.59 11.29 15.44
N MET A 139 14.25 11.55 14.30
CA MET A 139 13.61 11.78 13.01
C MET A 139 12.77 10.57 12.58
N ILE A 140 13.26 9.34 12.75
CA ILE A 140 12.50 8.11 12.46
C ILE A 140 11.25 8.03 13.35
N PHE A 141 11.35 8.31 14.65
CA PHE A 141 10.20 8.30 15.54
C PHE A 141 9.18 9.40 15.20
N GLN A 142 9.65 10.59 14.79
CA GLN A 142 8.79 11.66 14.29
C GLN A 142 8.05 11.22 13.03
N TYR A 143 8.75 10.59 12.08
CA TYR A 143 8.12 10.06 10.87
C TYR A 143 7.05 9.00 11.20
N VAL A 144 7.39 8.01 12.03
CA VAL A 144 6.47 6.95 12.48
C VAL A 144 5.23 7.52 13.16
N SER A 145 5.37 8.61 13.92
CA SER A 145 4.22 9.26 14.58
C SER A 145 3.19 9.85 13.58
N GLN A 146 3.61 10.16 12.35
CA GLN A 146 2.71 10.68 11.31
C GLN A 146 1.86 9.58 10.65
N ILE A 147 2.22 8.31 10.84
CA ILE A 147 1.58 7.17 10.17
C ILE A 147 0.40 6.65 10.98
N ALA A 148 0.50 6.69 12.30
CA ALA A 148 -0.56 6.25 13.21
C ALA A 148 -1.81 7.11 13.06
N SER A 149 -2.97 6.47 12.94
CA SER A 149 -4.26 7.17 12.83
C SER A 149 -4.81 7.60 14.19
N SER A 150 -4.17 7.20 15.29
CA SER A 150 -4.55 7.56 16.65
C SER A 150 -3.40 7.52 17.65
N SER A 151 -3.56 8.25 18.75
CA SER A 151 -2.64 8.18 19.90
C SER A 151 -2.61 6.82 20.60
N HIS A 152 -3.63 5.98 20.43
CA HIS A 152 -3.74 4.66 21.08
C HIS A 152 -2.93 3.59 20.34
N THR A 153 -2.83 3.72 19.01
CA THR A 153 -2.11 2.78 18.13
C THR A 153 -0.66 3.18 17.92
N GLN A 154 -0.33 4.45 18.10
CA GLN A 154 1.03 4.99 18.01
C GLN A 154 2.08 4.26 18.89
N PRO A 155 1.83 3.90 20.16
CA PRO A 155 2.82 3.18 20.97
C PRO A 155 3.20 1.81 20.40
N LEU A 156 2.28 1.15 19.69
CA LEU A 156 2.52 -0.17 19.11
C LEU A 156 3.58 -0.11 18.00
N ILE A 157 3.39 0.80 17.04
CA ILE A 157 4.35 0.99 15.94
C ILE A 157 5.68 1.56 16.45
N GLN A 158 5.65 2.47 17.44
CA GLN A 158 6.87 3.00 18.06
C GLN A 158 7.70 1.89 18.71
N SER A 159 7.09 0.99 19.49
CA SER A 159 7.80 -0.12 20.14
C SER A 159 8.42 -1.10 19.13
N GLN A 160 7.72 -1.38 18.03
CA GLN A 160 8.25 -2.24 16.97
C GLN A 160 9.48 -1.62 16.31
N VAL A 161 9.42 -0.32 15.98
CA VAL A 161 10.55 0.41 15.39
C VAL A 161 11.70 0.58 16.37
N GLU A 162 11.43 0.88 17.64
CA GLU A 162 12.44 0.95 18.71
C GLU A 162 13.22 -0.35 18.84
N ASN A 163 12.52 -1.49 18.75
CA ASN A 163 13.16 -2.81 18.78
C ASN A 163 14.11 -3.02 17.58
N LEU A 164 13.72 -2.59 16.38
CA LEU A 164 14.56 -2.65 15.18
C LEU A 164 15.82 -1.77 15.33
N LEU A 165 15.66 -0.55 15.81
CA LEU A 165 16.77 0.39 16.04
C LEU A 165 17.70 -0.12 17.16
N SER A 166 17.15 -0.65 18.25
CA SER A 166 17.91 -1.24 19.35
C SER A 166 18.74 -2.44 18.89
N LYS A 167 18.16 -3.34 18.09
CA LYS A 167 18.89 -4.47 17.50
C LYS A 167 20.02 -4.01 16.58
N THR A 168 19.78 -2.96 15.80
CA THR A 168 20.77 -2.37 14.89
C THR A 168 21.95 -1.81 15.68
N TYR A 169 21.65 -1.01 16.71
CA TYR A 169 22.65 -0.45 17.62
C TYR A 169 23.47 -1.53 18.34
N GLN A 170 22.81 -2.56 18.87
CA GLN A 170 23.50 -3.68 19.53
C GLN A 170 24.42 -4.45 18.58
N LYS A 171 24.00 -4.66 17.33
CA LYS A 171 24.84 -5.33 16.31
C LYS A 171 26.05 -4.48 15.94
N TRP A 172 25.88 -3.17 15.84
CA TRP A 172 26.98 -2.23 15.58
C TRP A 172 27.96 -2.20 16.75
N LYS A 173 27.47 -2.04 17.99
CA LYS A 173 28.31 -2.01 19.21
C LYS A 173 29.15 -3.29 19.41
N LYS A 174 28.63 -4.45 18.99
CA LYS A 174 29.39 -5.72 19.02
C LYS A 174 30.52 -5.79 17.99
N ARG A 175 30.38 -5.09 16.86
CA ARG A 175 31.40 -5.04 15.78
C ARG A 175 32.49 -4.01 16.10
N THR A 176 32.12 -2.91 16.76
CA THR A 176 33.03 -1.80 17.04
C THR A 176 33.61 -1.91 18.45
N THR A 177 34.67 -2.71 18.62
CA THR A 177 35.42 -2.79 19.88
C THR A 177 36.34 -1.58 20.03
N GLY A 178 35.81 -0.40 20.38
CA GLY A 178 36.66 0.73 20.77
C GLY A 178 36.18 2.16 20.52
N ASN A 179 35.01 2.39 19.92
CA ASN A 179 34.54 3.77 19.70
C ASN A 179 33.82 4.34 20.94
N SER A 180 33.90 5.67 21.10
CA SER A 180 33.22 6.42 22.14
C SER A 180 31.70 6.16 22.12
N ASP A 181 31.06 6.14 23.30
CA ASP A 181 29.61 5.93 23.47
C ASP A 181 28.72 7.00 22.78
N GLU A 182 29.32 8.00 22.12
CA GLU A 182 28.65 9.06 21.35
C GLU A 182 28.51 8.71 19.85
N ASP A 183 29.28 7.75 19.34
CA ASP A 183 29.21 7.31 17.94
C ASP A 183 28.12 6.25 17.77
N GLY A 184 27.56 6.12 16.56
CA GLY A 184 26.50 5.14 16.32
C GLY A 184 26.47 4.60 14.88
N PRO A 185 25.52 3.69 14.58
CA PRO A 185 25.36 3.13 13.25
C PRO A 185 25.24 4.21 12.17
N SER A 186 25.82 3.94 11.01
CA SER A 186 25.68 4.81 9.84
C SER A 186 24.25 4.76 9.27
N VAL A 187 23.90 5.73 8.43
CA VAL A 187 22.58 5.80 7.78
C VAL A 187 22.31 4.57 6.90
N ASP A 188 23.35 4.01 6.28
CA ASP A 188 23.25 2.81 5.42
C ASP A 188 23.00 1.52 6.22
N GLU A 189 23.33 1.51 7.52
CA GLU A 189 23.08 0.38 8.41
C GLU A 189 21.66 0.36 8.98
N ILE A 190 20.86 1.41 8.74
CA ILE A 190 19.47 1.48 9.18
C ILE A 190 18.64 0.44 8.41
N PRO A 191 17.82 -0.37 9.10
CA PRO A 191 17.00 -1.39 8.46
C PRO A 191 15.74 -0.77 7.84
N TRP A 192 15.92 0.12 6.85
CA TRP A 192 14.84 0.87 6.21
C TRP A 192 13.73 -0.03 5.66
N ASP A 193 14.08 -1.14 5.00
CA ASP A 193 13.10 -2.12 4.49
C ASP A 193 12.17 -2.60 5.61
N CYS A 194 12.73 -2.96 6.76
CA CYS A 194 11.97 -3.46 7.90
C CYS A 194 11.12 -2.37 8.56
N ILE A 195 11.67 -1.15 8.69
CA ILE A 195 10.94 -0.02 9.27
C ILE A 195 9.73 0.32 8.40
N LEU A 196 9.91 0.44 7.08
CA LEU A 196 8.83 0.77 6.16
C LEU A 196 7.81 -0.37 6.04
N ALA A 197 8.24 -1.63 6.07
CA ALA A 197 7.31 -2.77 6.13
C ALA A 197 6.41 -2.71 7.37
N VAL A 198 6.97 -2.38 8.54
CA VAL A 198 6.19 -2.17 9.78
C VAL A 198 5.23 -0.98 9.64
N CYS A 199 5.69 0.11 9.01
CA CYS A 199 4.85 1.29 8.76
C CYS A 199 3.65 0.98 7.85
N ILE A 200 3.89 0.26 6.76
CA ILE A 200 2.86 -0.13 5.79
C ILE A 200 1.85 -1.10 6.45
N ASP A 201 2.33 -2.15 7.12
CA ASP A 201 1.45 -3.10 7.82
C ASP A 201 0.58 -2.41 8.88
N HIS A 202 1.17 -1.48 9.64
CA HIS A 202 0.41 -0.68 10.59
C HIS A 202 -0.64 0.19 9.90
N LYS A 203 -0.28 0.86 8.79
CA LYS A 203 -1.17 1.75 8.05
C LYS A 203 -2.37 1.01 7.46
N LEU A 204 -2.16 -0.22 6.98
CA LEU A 204 -3.24 -1.08 6.48
C LEU A 204 -4.22 -1.48 7.59
N ARG A 205 -3.73 -1.76 8.80
CA ARG A 205 -4.54 -2.22 9.94
C ARG A 205 -5.22 -1.10 10.71
N ASP A 206 -4.57 0.05 10.87
CA ASP A 206 -5.07 1.20 11.63
C ASP A 206 -5.75 2.25 10.73
N TRP A 207 -6.22 1.84 9.54
CA TRP A 207 -6.86 2.76 8.63
C TRP A 207 -8.15 3.34 9.22
N LYS A 208 -8.38 4.63 8.95
CA LYS A 208 -9.62 5.32 9.29
C LYS A 208 -10.22 5.98 8.05
N PRO A 209 -11.55 5.92 7.89
CA PRO A 209 -12.22 6.58 6.79
C PRO A 209 -11.88 8.07 6.70
N PRO A 210 -11.77 8.64 5.48
CA PRO A 210 -11.56 10.06 5.31
C PRO A 210 -12.73 10.85 5.93
N LYS A 211 -12.49 12.10 6.34
CA LYS A 211 -13.50 12.98 6.97
C LYS A 211 -14.68 13.37 6.06
N LEU A 212 -14.71 12.87 4.83
CA LEU A 212 -15.78 13.15 3.88
C LEU A 212 -16.96 12.22 4.15
N PRO A 213 -18.20 12.74 4.03
CA PRO A 213 -19.38 11.92 4.23
C PRO A 213 -19.40 10.82 3.17
N VAL A 214 -19.46 9.58 3.66
CA VAL A 214 -19.78 8.43 2.82
C VAL A 214 -21.29 8.42 2.60
N ALA A 215 -21.74 7.98 1.42
CA ALA A 215 -23.16 7.72 1.20
C ALA A 215 -23.66 6.74 2.28
N PRO A 216 -24.74 7.04 3.02
CA PRO A 216 -25.22 6.14 4.07
C PRO A 216 -25.52 4.73 3.56
N GLU A 217 -26.04 4.65 2.33
CA GLU A 217 -26.33 3.40 1.61
C GLU A 217 -25.08 2.63 1.18
N ALA A 218 -23.88 3.19 1.28
CA ALA A 218 -22.65 2.50 0.90
C ALA A 218 -22.02 1.69 2.04
N VAL A 219 -22.48 1.90 3.28
CA VAL A 219 -21.95 1.22 4.46
C VAL A 219 -22.86 0.04 4.80
N SER A 220 -22.30 -1.17 4.82
CA SER A 220 -23.01 -2.38 5.20
C SER A 220 -23.30 -2.43 6.70
N LYS A 221 -24.14 -3.38 7.14
CA LYS A 221 -24.54 -3.54 8.55
C LYS A 221 -23.35 -3.76 9.49
N ASP A 222 -22.29 -4.35 8.99
CA ASP A 222 -21.02 -4.62 9.67
C ASP A 222 -19.99 -3.49 9.51
N GLY A 223 -20.37 -2.35 8.93
CA GLY A 223 -19.52 -1.16 8.80
C GLY A 223 -18.52 -1.24 7.65
N GLN A 224 -18.64 -2.24 6.77
CA GLN A 224 -17.76 -2.40 5.60
C GLN A 224 -18.28 -1.58 4.42
N ILE A 225 -17.36 -1.25 3.52
CA ILE A 225 -17.65 -0.58 2.26
C ILE A 225 -17.15 -1.48 1.15
N ARG A 226 -17.97 -1.70 0.12
CA ARG A 226 -17.60 -2.52 -1.04
C ARG A 226 -17.10 -1.64 -2.18
N VAL A 227 -16.08 -2.15 -2.86
CA VAL A 227 -15.50 -1.58 -4.08
C VAL A 227 -15.88 -2.49 -5.24
N TYR A 228 -16.39 -1.89 -6.30
CA TYR A 228 -16.72 -2.57 -7.55
C TYR A 228 -15.80 -2.03 -8.64
N PHE A 229 -15.16 -2.92 -9.39
CA PHE A 229 -14.14 -2.55 -10.36
C PHE A 229 -14.04 -3.56 -11.49
N PHE A 230 -13.53 -3.13 -12.64
CA PHE A 230 -13.26 -4.02 -13.77
C PHE A 230 -11.94 -4.77 -13.54
N LYS A 231 -11.99 -6.10 -13.57
CA LYS A 231 -10.80 -6.94 -13.34
C LYS A 231 -9.68 -6.65 -14.34
N GLU A 232 -10.04 -6.33 -15.57
CA GLU A 232 -9.10 -6.04 -16.65
C GLU A 232 -8.27 -4.78 -16.38
N HIS A 233 -8.86 -3.79 -15.70
CA HIS A 233 -8.15 -2.54 -15.39
C HIS A 233 -6.98 -2.78 -14.44
N LEU A 234 -7.04 -3.81 -13.59
CA LEU A 234 -5.92 -4.19 -12.72
C LEU A 234 -4.65 -4.60 -13.48
N LYS A 235 -4.77 -5.02 -14.76
CA LYS A 235 -3.62 -5.43 -15.57
C LYS A 235 -2.79 -4.25 -16.09
N ASN A 236 -3.28 -3.03 -15.94
CA ASN A 236 -2.69 -1.82 -16.52
C ASN A 236 -1.75 -1.08 -15.56
N TYR A 237 -1.35 -1.71 -14.44
CA TYR A 237 -0.41 -1.09 -13.52
C TYR A 237 0.95 -0.89 -14.20
N THR A 238 1.50 0.32 -14.04
CA THR A 238 2.83 0.68 -14.53
C THR A 238 3.74 0.97 -13.35
N LEU A 239 4.96 0.42 -13.40
CA LEU A 239 5.92 0.60 -12.32
C LEU A 239 6.50 2.01 -12.34
N PRO A 240 6.80 2.59 -11.15
CA PRO A 240 7.49 3.86 -11.08
C PRO A 240 8.93 3.69 -11.57
N PHE A 241 9.39 4.67 -12.34
CA PHE A 241 10.73 4.67 -12.94
C PHE A 241 11.86 4.55 -11.90
N SER A 242 11.68 5.15 -10.73
CA SER A 242 12.64 5.07 -9.62
C SER A 242 12.86 3.64 -9.14
N TRP A 243 11.81 2.82 -9.10
CA TRP A 243 11.89 1.42 -8.72
C TRP A 243 12.67 0.61 -9.76
N ASP A 244 12.37 0.82 -11.04
CA ASP A 244 13.12 0.17 -12.13
C ASP A 244 14.62 0.52 -12.08
N GLN A 245 14.94 1.79 -11.84
CA GLN A 245 16.33 2.22 -11.65
C GLN A 245 17.00 1.58 -10.43
N ALA A 246 16.31 1.54 -9.29
CA ALA A 246 16.84 0.95 -8.07
C ALA A 246 17.06 -0.56 -8.20
N ARG A 247 16.20 -1.25 -8.96
CA ARG A 247 16.37 -2.66 -9.31
C ARG A 247 17.58 -2.89 -10.20
N LEU A 248 17.77 -2.07 -11.23
CA LEU A 248 18.96 -2.15 -12.08
C LEU A 248 20.25 -1.92 -11.27
N ARG A 249 20.25 -0.93 -10.36
CA ARG A 249 21.38 -0.70 -9.45
C ARG A 249 21.66 -1.91 -8.57
N THR A 250 20.61 -2.50 -8.00
CA THR A 250 20.75 -3.72 -7.17
C THR A 250 21.41 -4.85 -7.97
N GLN A 251 20.98 -5.10 -9.21
CA GLN A 251 21.60 -6.13 -10.06
C GLN A 251 23.07 -5.83 -10.38
N GLU A 252 23.41 -4.57 -10.62
CA GLU A 252 24.79 -4.16 -10.87
C GLU A 252 25.68 -4.32 -9.62
N GLU A 253 25.20 -3.90 -8.45
CA GLU A 253 25.89 -4.07 -7.16
C GLU A 253 26.15 -5.55 -6.85
N ILE A 254 25.15 -6.41 -7.07
CA ILE A 254 25.28 -7.86 -6.92
C ILE A 254 26.36 -8.39 -7.88
N ARG A 255 26.32 -8.01 -9.16
CA ARG A 255 27.29 -8.49 -10.16
C ARG A 255 28.72 -8.08 -9.83
N GLN A 256 28.92 -6.83 -9.39
CA GLN A 256 30.23 -6.33 -8.99
C GLN A 256 30.75 -7.02 -7.71
N GLY A 257 29.85 -7.33 -6.77
CA GLY A 257 30.19 -8.09 -5.56
C GLY A 257 30.66 -9.51 -5.85
N HIS A 258 30.13 -10.17 -6.88
CA HIS A 258 30.54 -11.52 -7.28
C HIS A 258 31.88 -11.56 -8.04
N GLN A 259 32.37 -10.42 -8.53
CA GLN A 259 33.64 -10.31 -9.27
C GLN A 259 34.85 -9.99 -8.37
N ARG A 260 34.63 -9.77 -7.07
CA ARG A 260 35.68 -9.53 -6.07
C ARG A 260 35.94 -10.78 -5.23
#